data_AF-A0A4Y1ZFH5-F1
#
_entry.id   AF-A0A4Y1ZFH5-F1
#
_cell.length_a   1.000
_cell.length_b   1.000
_cell.length_c   1.000
_cell.angle_alpha   90.00
_cell.angle_beta   90.00
_cell.angle_gamma   90.00
#
_symmetry.space_group_name_H-M   'P 1'
#
loop_
_entity.id
_entity.type
_entity.pdbx_description
1 polymer ?
#
loop_
_entity_poly.entity_id
_entity_poly.type
_entity_poly.pdbx_seq_one_letter_code
_entity_poly.pdbx_strand_id
1 'polypeptide(L)'
;MNVIRLISAELKAIVTKPHHIIVMLGVMCIPLIYGGMFLYGFWDVFGKSGNLPVAVVNHDDGAVLAGKQIHAGSDLVDELKDNKDFDWRFVSEKSAEDGFKKNRYFMVVTIPRTFSENAVTLADDHLKTTNFRYQINSDYNFIAGRIASSGVQELQKRMSEELTKTYAKTMYAQIDELTKGLGNAAKGSADLTKGNKKEVDGIVHLRDGFKSLMNGTSQLKTVQRSWRTVPMQ
;
A
#
# COMPACT_ATOMS: atom_id res chain seq x y z
N MET A 1 -72.26 16.85 19.89
CA MET A 1 -72.00 16.51 18.47
C MET A 1 -70.64 15.83 18.42
N ASN A 2 -70.59 14.52 18.17
CA ASN A 2 -69.38 13.72 18.39
C ASN A 2 -68.40 13.88 17.23
N VAL A 3 -67.47 14.84 17.35
CA VAL A 3 -66.42 15.16 16.38
C VAL A 3 -65.66 13.91 15.92
N ILE A 4 -65.39 12.98 16.83
CA ILE A 4 -64.71 11.70 16.55
C ILE A 4 -65.50 10.84 15.55
N ARG A 5 -66.82 10.86 15.62
CA ARG A 5 -67.71 10.10 14.73
C ARG A 5 -67.83 10.75 13.35
N LEU A 6 -67.66 12.07 13.27
CA LEU A 6 -67.57 12.81 12.00
C LEU A 6 -66.25 12.49 11.30
N ILE A 7 -65.12 12.55 12.03
CA ILE A 7 -63.79 12.23 11.51
C ILE A 7 -63.73 10.79 11.01
N SER A 8 -64.28 9.83 11.76
CA SER A 8 -64.27 8.42 11.33
C SER A 8 -65.19 8.13 10.14
N ALA A 9 -66.31 8.85 10.01
CA ALA A 9 -67.20 8.75 8.85
C ALA A 9 -66.53 9.32 7.58
N GLU A 10 -65.88 10.47 7.69
CA GLU A 10 -65.10 11.08 6.60
C GLU A 10 -63.91 10.19 6.19
N LEU A 11 -63.15 9.66 7.15
CA LEU A 11 -62.03 8.76 6.87
C LEU A 11 -62.50 7.48 6.15
N LYS A 12 -63.66 6.94 6.56
CA LYS A 12 -64.26 5.77 5.90
C LYS A 12 -64.74 6.09 4.48
N ALA A 13 -65.28 7.29 4.25
CA ALA A 13 -65.72 7.75 2.93
C ALA A 13 -64.55 8.00 1.96
N ILE A 14 -63.42 8.48 2.48
CA ILE A 14 -62.17 8.66 1.72
C ILE A 14 -61.58 7.31 1.31
N VAL A 15 -61.60 6.31 2.22
CA VAL A 15 -61.04 4.97 1.96
C VAL A 15 -61.93 4.09 1.08
N THR A 16 -63.24 4.33 1.01
CA THR A 16 -64.16 3.49 0.20
C THR A 16 -64.22 3.85 -1.28
N LYS A 17 -63.78 5.04 -1.68
CA LYS A 17 -63.78 5.45 -3.10
C LYS A 17 -62.36 5.45 -3.67
N PRO A 18 -62.10 4.71 -4.76
CA PRO A 18 -60.74 4.57 -5.32
C PRO A 18 -60.15 5.91 -5.78
N HIS A 19 -60.98 6.85 -6.23
CA HIS A 19 -60.54 8.19 -6.65
C HIS A 19 -59.92 9.01 -5.50
N HIS A 20 -60.51 8.97 -4.30
CA HIS A 20 -59.99 9.74 -3.15
C HIS A 20 -58.67 9.16 -2.61
N ILE A 21 -58.51 7.83 -2.69
CA ILE A 21 -57.24 7.16 -2.34
C ILE A 21 -56.12 7.63 -3.27
N ILE A 22 -56.36 7.71 -4.59
CA ILE A 22 -55.34 8.16 -5.57
C ILE A 22 -54.89 9.60 -5.28
N VAL A 23 -55.83 10.51 -4.97
CA VAL A 23 -55.50 11.91 -4.65
C VAL A 23 -54.70 12.00 -3.34
N MET A 24 -55.09 11.22 -2.31
CA MET A 24 -54.38 11.18 -1.03
C MET A 24 -52.95 10.62 -1.18
N LEU A 25 -52.77 9.58 -1.99
CA LEU A 25 -51.46 9.03 -2.35
C LEU A 25 -50.60 10.06 -3.08
N GLY A 26 -51.18 10.80 -4.03
CA GLY A 26 -50.50 11.88 -4.75
C GLY A 26 -50.00 12.98 -3.81
N VAL A 27 -50.83 13.43 -2.87
CA VAL A 27 -50.44 14.45 -1.87
C VAL A 27 -49.38 13.91 -0.91
N MET A 28 -49.46 12.63 -0.51
CA MET A 28 -48.45 11.98 0.34
C MET A 28 -47.11 11.78 -0.39
N CYS A 29 -47.14 11.61 -1.72
CA CYS A 29 -45.93 11.54 -2.53
C CYS A 29 -45.17 12.87 -2.58
N ILE A 30 -45.81 14.03 -2.42
CA ILE A 30 -45.12 15.34 -2.45
C ILE A 30 -44.01 15.44 -1.38
N PRO A 31 -44.29 15.25 -0.07
CA PRO A 31 -43.25 15.27 0.96
C PRO A 31 -42.27 14.09 0.86
N LEU A 32 -42.71 12.94 0.33
CA LEU A 32 -41.83 11.78 0.10
C LEU A 32 -40.83 12.03 -1.05
N ILE A 33 -41.26 12.65 -2.14
CA ILE A 33 -40.39 13.02 -3.27
C ILE A 33 -39.44 14.13 -2.81
N TYR A 34 -39.93 15.14 -2.09
CA TYR A 34 -39.08 16.20 -1.55
C TYR A 34 -38.04 15.64 -0.58
N GLY A 35 -38.46 14.83 0.40
CA GLY A 35 -37.57 14.19 1.36
C GLY A 35 -36.61 13.19 0.70
N GLY A 36 -37.09 12.42 -0.28
CA GLY A 36 -36.27 11.48 -1.05
C GLY A 36 -35.24 12.17 -1.94
N MET A 37 -35.61 13.28 -2.59
CA MET A 37 -34.72 14.07 -3.43
C MET A 37 -33.67 14.82 -2.58
N PHE A 38 -34.07 15.30 -1.40
CA PHE A 38 -33.15 15.86 -0.41
C PHE A 38 -32.18 14.79 0.10
N LEU A 39 -32.68 13.65 0.57
CA LEU A 39 -31.85 12.53 1.03
C LEU A 39 -30.92 12.04 -0.09
N TYR A 40 -31.40 11.91 -1.33
CA TYR A 40 -30.57 11.52 -2.47
C TYR A 40 -29.42 12.50 -2.72
N GLY A 41 -29.67 13.81 -2.62
CA GLY A 41 -28.65 14.84 -2.77
C GLY A 41 -27.61 14.86 -1.62
N PHE A 42 -27.97 14.34 -0.44
CA PHE A 42 -27.09 14.29 0.74
C PHE A 42 -26.53 12.90 1.06
N TRP A 43 -27.09 11.84 0.47
CA TRP A 43 -26.61 10.45 0.62
C TRP A 43 -25.22 10.27 0.02
N ASP A 44 -24.90 11.14 -0.95
CA ASP A 44 -23.65 11.10 -1.67
C ASP A 44 -23.09 12.50 -1.93
N VAL A 45 -22.89 13.28 -0.87
CA VAL A 45 -22.26 14.63 -0.98
C VAL A 45 -20.83 14.56 -1.54
N PHE A 46 -20.21 13.38 -1.51
CA PHE A 46 -18.83 13.12 -1.91
C PHE A 46 -18.67 12.13 -3.07
N GLY A 47 -19.69 11.45 -3.59
CA GLY A 47 -19.49 10.59 -4.77
C GLY A 47 -19.25 11.35 -6.07
N LYS A 48 -19.22 12.69 -5.99
CA LYS A 48 -18.63 13.60 -6.98
C LYS A 48 -17.56 14.51 -6.37
N SER A 49 -16.86 14.07 -5.32
CA SER A 49 -15.76 14.81 -4.68
C SER A 49 -14.57 15.01 -5.62
N GLY A 50 -14.49 14.28 -6.74
CA GLY A 50 -13.49 14.45 -7.79
C GLY A 50 -13.41 15.86 -8.41
N ASN A 51 -14.38 16.74 -8.12
CA ASN A 51 -14.35 18.16 -8.51
C ASN A 51 -13.98 19.11 -7.36
N LEU A 52 -13.73 18.61 -6.15
CA LEU A 52 -13.32 19.42 -5.01
C LEU A 52 -11.80 19.63 -5.07
N PRO A 53 -11.32 20.87 -5.32
CA PRO A 53 -9.91 21.13 -5.47
C PRO A 53 -9.21 21.08 -4.11
N VAL A 54 -8.32 20.10 -3.95
CA VAL A 54 -7.51 19.90 -2.73
C VAL A 54 -6.07 20.22 -3.04
N ALA A 55 -5.52 21.27 -2.41
CA ALA A 55 -4.12 21.61 -2.56
C ALA A 55 -3.25 20.74 -1.65
N VAL A 56 -2.23 20.09 -2.21
CA VAL A 56 -1.27 19.26 -1.49
C VAL A 56 0.10 19.94 -1.56
N VAL A 57 0.69 20.18 -0.40
CA VAL A 57 2.03 20.75 -0.24
C VAL A 57 2.90 19.69 0.42
N ASN A 58 3.97 19.28 -0.26
CA ASN A 58 4.92 18.31 0.27
C ASN A 58 6.22 19.01 0.73
N HIS A 59 6.51 18.96 2.02
CA HIS A 59 7.80 19.36 2.58
C HIS A 59 8.65 18.18 3.03
N ASP A 60 8.21 16.94 2.85
CA ASP A 60 8.93 15.76 3.28
C ASP A 60 10.31 15.67 2.64
N ASP A 61 11.35 15.52 3.47
CA ASP A 61 12.74 15.44 3.01
C ASP A 61 13.19 13.98 2.77
N GLY A 62 12.31 13.00 3.05
CA GLY A 62 12.64 11.57 3.05
C GLY A 62 13.32 11.12 4.34
N ALA A 63 13.53 9.81 4.49
CA ALA A 63 14.22 9.22 5.63
C ALA A 63 15.10 8.04 5.20
N VAL A 64 15.99 7.58 6.08
CA VAL A 64 16.79 6.36 5.84
C VAL A 64 16.39 5.30 6.86
N LEU A 65 15.98 4.14 6.36
CA LEU A 65 15.66 2.97 7.19
C LEU A 65 16.51 1.78 6.75
N ALA A 66 17.27 1.22 7.69
CA ALA A 66 18.13 0.06 7.45
C ALA A 66 19.07 0.21 6.22
N GLY A 67 19.59 1.42 5.98
CA GLY A 67 20.49 1.72 4.87
C GLY A 67 19.80 1.92 3.50
N LYS A 68 18.47 1.82 3.42
CA LYS A 68 17.68 2.18 2.23
C LYS A 68 16.99 3.53 2.45
N GLN A 69 16.97 4.34 1.39
CA GLN A 69 16.26 5.62 1.39
C GLN A 69 14.75 5.37 1.21
N ILE A 70 13.94 6.02 2.03
CA ILE A 70 12.48 5.96 2.07
C ILE A 70 11.95 7.36 1.75
N HIS A 71 10.98 7.45 0.84
CA HIS A 71 10.37 8.71 0.43
C HIS A 71 8.85 8.65 0.59
N ALA A 72 8.39 8.37 1.81
CA ALA A 72 6.97 8.14 2.10
C ALA A 72 6.08 9.33 1.68
N GLY A 73 6.56 10.57 1.80
CA GLY A 73 5.80 11.75 1.37
C GLY A 73 5.66 11.83 -0.15
N SER A 74 6.70 11.46 -0.90
CA SER A 74 6.66 11.40 -2.36
C SER A 74 5.80 10.26 -2.86
N ASP A 75 5.93 9.07 -2.26
CA ASP A 75 5.12 7.89 -2.59
C ASP A 75 3.64 8.19 -2.37
N LEU A 76 3.29 8.85 -1.26
CA LEU A 76 1.94 9.32 -0.99
C LEU A 76 1.44 10.32 -2.05
N VAL A 77 2.28 11.27 -2.46
CA VAL A 77 1.93 12.25 -3.51
C VAL A 77 1.62 11.54 -4.82
N ASP A 78 2.39 10.52 -5.18
CA ASP A 78 2.18 9.76 -6.41
C ASP A 78 0.89 8.92 -6.34
N GLU A 79 0.63 8.26 -5.22
CA GLU A 79 -0.62 7.51 -5.02
C GLU A 79 -1.87 8.43 -5.05
N LEU A 80 -1.75 9.66 -4.52
CA LEU A 80 -2.82 10.66 -4.59
C LEU A 80 -3.06 11.15 -6.03
N LYS A 81 -2.04 11.24 -6.90
CA LYS A 81 -2.24 11.61 -8.32
C LYS A 81 -3.10 10.61 -9.08
N ASP A 82 -2.94 9.32 -8.75
CA ASP A 82 -3.66 8.24 -9.40
C ASP A 82 -5.09 8.08 -8.86
N ASN A 83 -5.34 8.59 -7.65
CA ASN A 83 -6.64 8.58 -7.01
C ASN A 83 -7.57 9.67 -7.59
N LYS A 84 -8.78 9.29 -8.01
CA LYS A 84 -9.79 10.21 -8.61
C LYS A 84 -10.87 10.68 -7.64
N ASP A 85 -10.70 10.41 -6.35
CA ASP A 85 -11.65 10.78 -5.31
C ASP A 85 -11.68 12.31 -5.12
N PHE A 86 -10.61 13.05 -5.43
CA PHE A 86 -10.56 14.52 -5.34
C PHE A 86 -9.82 15.16 -6.52
N ASP A 87 -10.02 16.46 -6.76
CA ASP A 87 -9.20 17.24 -7.71
C ASP A 87 -7.90 17.65 -7.03
N TRP A 88 -6.93 16.74 -7.00
CA TRP A 88 -5.65 16.94 -6.34
C TRP A 88 -4.79 17.98 -7.07
N ARG A 89 -4.33 19.00 -6.34
CA ARG A 89 -3.49 20.09 -6.84
C ARG A 89 -2.19 20.15 -6.06
N PHE A 90 -1.12 19.61 -6.64
CA PHE A 90 0.21 19.63 -6.04
C PHE A 90 0.86 20.98 -6.31
N VAL A 91 1.05 21.79 -5.25
CA VAL A 91 1.47 23.19 -5.37
C VAL A 91 2.47 23.57 -4.28
N SER A 92 3.15 24.70 -4.46
CA SER A 92 4.02 25.27 -3.41
C SER A 92 3.20 25.82 -2.25
N GLU A 93 3.79 25.89 -1.05
CA GLU A 93 3.15 26.44 0.16
C GLU A 93 2.54 27.83 -0.09
N LYS A 94 3.30 28.72 -0.74
CA LYS A 94 2.82 30.06 -1.12
C LYS A 94 1.60 30.02 -2.06
N SER A 95 1.60 29.09 -3.03
CA SER A 95 0.48 28.95 -3.96
C SER A 95 -0.75 28.36 -3.27
N ALA A 96 -0.55 27.41 -2.35
CA ALA A 96 -1.59 26.83 -1.53
C ALA A 96 -2.24 27.90 -0.63
N GLU A 97 -1.45 28.70 0.08
CA GLU A 97 -1.95 29.80 0.92
C GLU A 97 -2.72 30.84 0.11
N ASP A 98 -2.17 31.30 -1.01
CA ASP A 98 -2.83 32.29 -1.88
C ASP A 98 -4.10 31.74 -2.50
N GLY A 99 -4.11 30.46 -2.90
CA GLY A 99 -5.29 29.82 -3.45
C GLY A 99 -6.36 29.56 -2.40
N PHE A 100 -5.96 29.22 -1.18
CA PHE A 100 -6.86 29.02 -0.07
C PHE A 100 -7.54 30.33 0.35
N LYS A 101 -6.78 31.43 0.50
CA LYS A 101 -7.32 32.78 0.77
C LYS A 101 -8.26 33.29 -0.33
N LYS A 102 -8.08 32.84 -1.57
CA LYS A 102 -8.91 33.21 -2.73
C LYS A 102 -10.03 32.21 -3.01
N ASN A 103 -10.35 31.31 -2.08
CA ASN A 103 -11.38 30.27 -2.23
C ASN A 103 -11.20 29.38 -3.47
N ARG A 104 -9.97 29.21 -3.96
CA ARG A 104 -9.66 28.31 -5.09
C ARG A 104 -9.44 26.87 -4.65
N TYR A 105 -9.11 26.66 -3.39
CA TYR A 105 -8.92 25.34 -2.78
C TYR A 105 -9.92 25.17 -1.65
N PHE A 106 -10.63 24.06 -1.67
CA PHE A 106 -11.55 23.66 -0.61
C PHE A 106 -10.76 23.30 0.67
N MET A 107 -9.63 22.63 0.48
CA MET A 107 -8.76 22.17 1.55
C MET A 107 -7.29 22.29 1.13
N VAL A 108 -6.44 22.61 2.09
CA VAL A 108 -4.97 22.50 1.95
C VAL A 108 -4.49 21.42 2.89
N VAL A 109 -3.76 20.44 2.35
CA VAL A 109 -3.07 19.38 3.10
C VAL A 109 -1.56 19.65 3.03
N THR A 110 -0.92 19.80 4.18
CA THR A 110 0.53 19.99 4.26
C THR A 110 1.18 18.74 4.86
N ILE A 111 2.07 18.11 4.08
CA ILE A 111 2.92 17.01 4.52
C ILE A 111 4.17 17.62 5.18
N PRO A 112 4.41 17.37 6.48
CA PRO A 112 5.55 17.95 7.19
C PRO A 112 6.88 17.31 6.77
N ARG A 113 8.00 18.02 7.02
CA ARG A 113 9.37 17.53 6.75
C ARG A 113 9.70 16.18 7.37
N THR A 114 9.14 15.91 8.56
CA THR A 114 9.40 14.72 9.36
C THR A 114 8.47 13.54 8.99
N PHE A 115 7.75 13.62 7.88
CA PHE A 115 6.74 12.62 7.54
C PHE A 115 7.35 11.25 7.30
N SER A 116 8.38 11.15 6.45
CA SER A 116 9.13 9.92 6.21
C SER A 116 9.84 9.41 7.46
N GLU A 117 10.40 10.30 8.28
CA GLU A 117 11.04 9.91 9.55
C GLU A 117 10.02 9.27 10.51
N ASN A 118 8.85 9.87 10.65
CA ASN A 118 7.77 9.34 11.47
C ASN A 118 7.18 8.05 10.89
N ALA A 119 7.11 7.93 9.55
CA ALA A 119 6.67 6.71 8.88
C ALA A 119 7.61 5.53 9.18
N VAL A 120 8.90 5.79 9.33
CA VAL A 120 9.89 4.80 9.75
C VAL A 120 9.74 4.43 11.24
N THR A 121 9.25 5.36 12.06
CA THR A 121 9.01 5.15 13.50
C THR A 121 7.70 4.40 13.80
N LEU A 122 6.88 4.10 12.77
CA LEU A 122 5.63 3.32 12.87
C LEU A 122 5.82 1.84 13.31
N ALA A 123 7.06 1.40 13.49
CA ALA A 123 7.38 0.10 14.10
C ALA A 123 7.18 0.09 15.63
N ASP A 124 6.93 1.26 16.24
CA ASP A 124 6.62 1.40 17.66
C ASP A 124 5.10 1.52 17.86
N ASP A 125 4.56 0.79 18.84
CA ASP A 125 3.13 0.49 19.08
C ASP A 125 2.27 1.73 19.45
N HIS A 126 2.81 2.92 19.26
CA HIS A 126 2.21 4.20 19.56
C HIS A 126 1.98 4.96 18.27
N LEU A 127 0.83 4.69 17.66
CA LEU A 127 0.25 5.53 16.62
C LEU A 127 -0.02 6.94 17.18
N LYS A 128 0.99 7.82 17.22
CA LYS A 128 0.75 9.26 17.30
C LYS A 128 0.35 9.66 15.90
N THR A 129 -0.95 9.61 15.63
CA THR A 129 -1.60 10.14 14.42
C THR A 129 -0.78 11.29 13.86
N THR A 130 -0.02 11.01 12.80
CA THR A 130 0.95 11.93 12.23
C THR A 130 0.24 13.26 12.01
N ASN A 131 0.79 14.33 12.57
CA ASN A 131 0.19 15.67 12.59
C ASN A 131 0.07 16.25 11.17
N PHE A 132 -0.83 15.70 10.35
CA PHE A 132 -1.21 16.32 9.09
C PHE A 132 -1.82 17.66 9.42
N ARG A 133 -1.14 18.74 9.01
CA ARG A 133 -1.75 20.06 9.09
C ARG A 133 -2.70 20.18 7.91
N TYR A 134 -3.98 20.25 8.22
CA TYR A 134 -5.00 20.53 7.23
C TYR A 134 -5.68 21.86 7.56
N GLN A 135 -5.95 22.64 6.54
CA GLN A 135 -6.77 23.85 6.64
C GLN A 135 -8.00 23.66 5.76
N ILE A 136 -9.16 23.90 6.33
CA ILE A 136 -10.46 23.81 5.64
C ILE A 136 -10.99 25.21 5.52
N ASN A 137 -11.43 25.58 4.32
CA ASN A 137 -12.00 26.89 4.11
C ASN A 137 -13.41 26.93 4.71
N SER A 138 -13.53 27.51 5.91
CA SER A 138 -14.80 27.62 6.65
C SER A 138 -15.79 28.61 6.03
N ASP A 139 -15.34 29.46 5.09
CA ASP A 139 -16.19 30.47 4.44
C ASP A 139 -17.11 29.84 3.38
N TYR A 140 -16.94 28.55 3.09
CA TYR A 140 -17.81 27.76 2.22
C TYR A 140 -19.15 27.32 2.85
N ASN A 141 -19.48 27.76 4.09
CA ASN A 141 -20.72 27.55 4.87
C ASN A 141 -20.61 26.50 6.01
N PHE A 142 -21.34 26.69 7.12
CA PHE A 142 -21.27 25.88 8.35
C PHE A 142 -21.54 24.37 8.14
N ILE A 143 -22.39 24.04 7.17
CA ILE A 143 -22.66 22.65 6.73
C ILE A 143 -21.43 22.04 6.04
N ALA A 144 -20.69 22.84 5.26
CA ALA A 144 -19.43 22.42 4.64
C ALA A 144 -18.36 22.12 5.70
N GLY A 145 -18.34 22.82 6.84
CA GLY A 145 -17.41 22.53 7.94
C GLY A 145 -17.59 21.16 8.58
N ARG A 146 -18.85 20.73 8.83
CA ARG A 146 -19.14 19.40 9.39
C ARG A 146 -18.93 18.29 8.36
N ILE A 147 -19.32 18.54 7.10
CA ILE A 147 -19.05 17.63 5.98
C ILE A 147 -17.55 17.46 5.77
N ALA A 148 -16.79 18.56 5.79
CA ALA A 148 -15.34 18.53 5.66
C ALA A 148 -14.66 17.80 6.83
N SER A 149 -15.20 17.88 8.05
CA SER A 149 -14.67 17.09 9.18
C SER A 149 -14.77 15.57 8.96
N SER A 150 -15.88 15.09 8.38
CA SER A 150 -16.02 13.69 7.97
C SER A 150 -15.15 13.35 6.77
N GLY A 151 -14.99 14.28 5.82
CA GLY A 151 -14.08 14.12 4.69
C GLY A 151 -12.61 14.02 5.10
N VAL A 152 -12.20 14.75 6.14
CA VAL A 152 -10.85 14.62 6.74
C VAL A 152 -10.67 13.26 7.40
N GLN A 153 -11.68 12.75 8.12
CA GLN A 153 -11.61 11.41 8.72
C GLN A 153 -11.49 10.32 7.65
N GLU A 154 -12.26 10.42 6.57
CA GLU A 154 -12.17 9.48 5.44
C GLU A 154 -10.81 9.60 4.73
N LEU A 155 -10.29 10.81 4.55
CA LEU A 155 -8.96 11.03 4.00
C LEU A 155 -7.87 10.42 4.89
N GLN A 156 -7.93 10.64 6.21
CA GLN A 156 -7.00 10.02 7.17
C GLN A 156 -7.05 8.50 7.11
N LYS A 157 -8.26 7.93 6.99
CA LYS A 157 -8.45 6.49 6.84
C LYS A 157 -7.79 5.98 5.55
N ARG A 158 -8.06 6.61 4.41
CA ARG A 158 -7.46 6.23 3.11
C ARG A 158 -5.94 6.36 3.13
N MET A 159 -5.41 7.45 3.70
CA MET A 159 -3.96 7.62 3.84
C MET A 159 -3.34 6.54 4.74
N SER A 160 -4.04 6.13 5.80
CA SER A 160 -3.57 5.06 6.70
C SER A 160 -3.59 3.69 6.00
N GLU A 161 -4.62 3.41 5.20
CA GLU A 161 -4.71 2.20 4.37
C GLU A 161 -3.56 2.17 3.35
N GLU A 162 -3.28 3.29 2.70
CA GLU A 162 -2.23 3.36 1.68
C GLU A 162 -0.82 3.30 2.28
N LEU A 163 -0.59 3.92 3.44
CA LEU A 163 0.64 3.73 4.21
C LEU A 163 0.84 2.25 4.59
N THR A 164 -0.22 1.59 5.06
CA THR A 164 -0.17 0.17 5.42
C THR A 164 0.15 -0.70 4.21
N LYS A 165 -0.44 -0.40 3.06
CA LYS A 165 -0.19 -1.09 1.79
C LYS A 165 1.24 -0.88 1.29
N THR A 166 1.75 0.33 1.32
CA THR A 166 3.15 0.64 0.96
C THR A 166 4.14 -0.05 1.89
N TYR A 167 3.85 -0.08 3.19
CA TYR A 167 4.65 -0.83 4.16
C TYR A 167 4.63 -2.33 3.88
N ALA A 168 3.44 -2.91 3.70
CA ALA A 168 3.29 -4.33 3.37
C ALA A 168 4.05 -4.70 2.08
N LYS A 169 3.99 -3.85 1.06
CA LYS A 169 4.73 -4.03 -0.21
C LYS A 169 6.25 -3.96 0.00
N THR A 170 6.72 -3.03 0.83
CA THR A 170 8.14 -2.86 1.15
C THR A 170 8.67 -4.07 1.95
N MET A 171 7.93 -4.51 2.97
CA MET A 171 8.25 -5.71 3.74
C MET A 171 8.24 -6.96 2.86
N TYR A 172 7.24 -7.09 1.98
CA TYR A 172 7.18 -8.20 1.03
C TYR A 172 8.39 -8.21 0.08
N ALA A 173 8.81 -7.05 -0.43
CA ALA A 173 10.00 -6.93 -1.26
C ALA A 173 11.28 -7.33 -0.50
N GLN A 174 11.40 -6.98 0.78
CA GLN A 174 12.52 -7.40 1.62
C GLN A 174 12.50 -8.93 1.87
N ILE A 175 11.34 -9.54 2.08
CA ILE A 175 11.19 -11.00 2.22
C ILE A 175 11.57 -11.72 0.93
N ASP A 176 11.20 -11.18 -0.23
CA ASP A 176 11.60 -11.72 -1.53
C ASP A 176 13.11 -11.66 -1.73
N GLU A 177 13.74 -10.54 -1.36
CA GLU A 177 15.19 -10.36 -1.39
C GLU A 177 15.92 -11.33 -0.43
N LEU A 178 15.41 -11.51 0.79
CA LEU A 178 15.90 -12.52 1.74
C LEU A 178 15.76 -13.93 1.21
N THR A 179 14.63 -14.25 0.59
CA THR A 179 14.36 -15.58 -0.01
C THR A 179 15.33 -15.88 -1.15
N LYS A 180 15.62 -14.89 -2.01
CA LYS A 180 16.68 -14.97 -3.03
C LYS A 180 18.05 -15.18 -2.42
N GLY A 181 18.38 -14.44 -1.36
CA GLY A 181 19.63 -14.60 -0.61
C GLY A 181 19.80 -16.00 -0.03
N LEU A 182 18.78 -16.55 0.62
CA LEU A 182 18.75 -17.92 1.13
C LEU A 182 18.86 -18.96 0.01
N GLY A 183 18.20 -18.73 -1.13
CA GLY A 183 18.32 -19.59 -2.31
C GLY A 183 19.75 -19.61 -2.88
N ASN A 184 20.43 -18.47 -2.89
CA ASN A 184 21.84 -18.38 -3.30
C ASN A 184 22.77 -19.08 -2.31
N ALA A 185 22.54 -18.92 -1.00
CA ALA A 185 23.30 -19.63 0.04
C ALA A 185 23.13 -21.17 -0.08
N ALA A 186 21.91 -21.64 -0.32
CA ALA A 186 21.63 -23.07 -0.53
C ALA A 186 22.35 -23.61 -1.77
N LYS A 187 22.36 -22.86 -2.89
CA LYS A 187 23.14 -23.21 -4.09
C LYS A 187 24.64 -23.25 -3.80
N GLY A 188 25.17 -22.24 -3.12
CA GLY A 188 26.59 -22.21 -2.73
C GLY A 188 27.00 -23.40 -1.85
N SER A 189 26.15 -23.80 -0.90
CA SER A 189 26.38 -25.00 -0.07
C SER A 189 26.36 -26.30 -0.89
N ALA A 190 25.44 -26.40 -1.87
CA ALA A 190 25.41 -27.53 -2.79
C ALA A 190 26.66 -27.60 -3.68
N ASP A 191 27.16 -26.44 -4.15
CA ASP A 191 28.37 -26.37 -4.95
C ASP A 191 29.63 -26.68 -4.14
N LEU A 192 29.71 -26.23 -2.88
CA LEU A 192 30.75 -26.65 -1.93
C LEU A 192 30.76 -28.18 -1.73
N THR A 193 29.58 -28.77 -1.55
CA THR A 193 29.44 -30.23 -1.39
C THR A 193 29.90 -30.98 -2.65
N LYS A 194 29.57 -30.48 -3.85
CA LYS A 194 30.07 -31.03 -5.12
C LYS A 194 31.59 -30.85 -5.27
N GLY A 195 32.12 -29.70 -4.85
CA GLY A 195 33.56 -29.42 -4.83
C GLY A 195 34.32 -30.41 -3.96
N ASN A 196 33.87 -30.63 -2.72
CA ASN A 196 34.46 -31.61 -1.81
C ASN A 196 34.44 -33.03 -2.39
N LYS A 197 33.36 -33.43 -3.08
CA LYS A 197 33.33 -34.73 -3.78
C LYS A 197 34.41 -34.83 -4.86
N LYS A 198 34.55 -33.79 -5.70
CA LYS A 198 35.60 -33.75 -6.72
C LYS A 198 37.01 -33.79 -6.12
N GLU A 199 37.22 -33.14 -4.98
CA GLU A 199 38.50 -33.17 -4.26
C GLU A 199 38.81 -34.59 -3.76
N VAL A 200 37.83 -35.25 -3.14
CA VAL A 200 37.97 -36.66 -2.70
C VAL A 200 38.28 -37.58 -3.90
N ASP A 201 37.56 -37.43 -5.01
CA ASP A 201 37.80 -38.20 -6.23
C ASP A 201 39.22 -37.94 -6.79
N GLY A 202 39.68 -36.68 -6.75
CA GLY A 202 41.03 -36.29 -7.14
C GLY A 202 42.11 -36.93 -6.27
N ILE A 203 41.91 -36.99 -4.96
CA ILE A 203 42.82 -37.67 -4.01
C ILE A 203 42.86 -39.18 -4.30
N VAL A 204 41.72 -39.80 -4.58
CA VAL A 204 41.65 -41.22 -4.97
C VAL A 204 42.42 -41.47 -6.27
N HIS A 205 42.24 -40.62 -7.28
CA HIS A 205 43.00 -40.68 -8.52
C HIS A 205 44.51 -40.54 -8.30
N LEU A 206 44.93 -39.60 -7.46
CA LEU A 206 46.34 -39.39 -7.13
C LEU A 206 46.94 -40.65 -6.49
N ARG A 207 46.24 -41.23 -5.51
CA ARG A 207 46.63 -42.48 -4.85
C ARG A 207 46.80 -43.63 -5.84
N ASP A 208 45.88 -43.76 -6.79
CA ASP A 208 45.90 -44.84 -7.78
C ASP A 208 47.01 -44.63 -8.83
N GLY A 209 47.31 -43.38 -9.18
CA GLY A 209 48.49 -43.00 -9.96
C GLY A 209 49.80 -43.37 -9.24
N PHE A 210 49.90 -43.08 -7.93
CA PHE A 210 51.06 -43.48 -7.12
C PHE A 210 51.24 -45.00 -7.06
N LYS A 211 50.15 -45.78 -6.90
CA LYS A 211 50.22 -47.25 -6.98
C LYS A 211 50.75 -47.71 -8.33
N SER A 212 50.26 -47.12 -9.41
CA SER A 212 50.70 -47.45 -10.77
C SER A 212 52.20 -47.16 -10.96
N LEU A 213 52.67 -46.02 -10.45
CA LEU A 213 54.09 -45.66 -10.46
C LEU A 213 54.95 -46.65 -9.65
N MET A 214 54.53 -47.02 -8.44
CA MET A 214 55.23 -48.03 -7.62
C MET A 214 55.30 -49.39 -8.32
N ASN A 215 54.23 -49.80 -9.00
CA ASN A 215 54.21 -51.03 -9.78
C ASN A 215 55.19 -50.96 -10.95
N GLY A 216 55.19 -49.84 -11.70
CA GLY A 216 56.12 -49.62 -12.82
C GLY A 216 57.59 -49.61 -12.39
N THR A 217 57.93 -48.92 -11.30
CA THR A 217 59.30 -48.92 -10.75
C THR A 217 59.73 -50.31 -10.27
N SER A 218 58.80 -51.10 -9.71
CA SER A 218 59.07 -52.49 -9.31
C SER A 218 59.32 -53.40 -10.51
N GLN A 219 58.54 -53.25 -11.59
CA GLN A 219 58.77 -53.95 -12.85
C GLN A 219 60.11 -53.59 -13.47
N LEU A 220 60.45 -52.29 -13.51
CA LEU A 220 61.74 -51.81 -14.02
C LEU A 220 62.92 -52.42 -13.25
N LYS A 221 62.82 -52.49 -11.91
CA LYS A 221 63.83 -53.13 -11.06
C LYS A 221 64.00 -54.63 -11.37
N THR A 222 62.90 -55.33 -11.66
CA THR A 222 62.92 -56.74 -12.07
C THR A 222 63.60 -56.92 -13.43
N VAL A 223 63.25 -56.09 -14.42
CA VAL A 223 63.88 -56.10 -15.75
C VAL A 223 65.38 -55.78 -15.63
N GLN A 224 65.76 -54.72 -14.90
CA GLN A 224 67.17 -54.38 -14.69
C GLN A 224 67.97 -55.55 -14.07
N ARG A 225 67.36 -56.31 -13.16
CA ARG A 225 67.97 -57.53 -12.60
C ARG A 225 68.14 -58.63 -13.64
N SER A 226 67.14 -58.88 -14.49
CA SER A 226 67.24 -59.92 -15.52
C SER A 226 68.34 -59.63 -16.54
N TRP A 227 68.51 -58.38 -16.95
CA TRP A 227 69.56 -57.95 -17.88
C TRP A 227 70.98 -58.12 -17.29
N ARG A 228 71.16 -57.98 -15.97
CA ARG A 228 72.47 -58.23 -15.32
C ARG A 228 72.82 -59.72 -15.21
N THR A 229 71.87 -60.62 -15.39
CA THR A 229 72.06 -62.07 -15.29
C THR A 229 72.17 -62.77 -16.65
N VAL A 230 72.09 -62.04 -17.78
CA VAL A 230 72.30 -62.62 -19.12
C VAL A 230 73.81 -62.78 -19.34
N PRO A 231 74.33 -64.00 -19.57
CA PRO A 231 75.75 -64.20 -19.89
C PRO A 231 76.05 -63.61 -21.27
N MET A 232 77.13 -62.83 -21.40
CA MET A 232 77.66 -62.45 -22.71
C MET A 232 78.20 -63.71 -23.39
N GLN A 233 77.56 -64.11 -24.49
CA GLN A 233 78.13 -65.04 -25.47
C GLN A 233 78.86 -64.25 -26.55
#